data_AF-A0A258NRB0-F1
#
_entry.id   AF-A0A258NRB0-F1
#
_cell.length_a   1.000
_cell.length_b   1.000
_cell.length_c   1.000
_cell.angle_alpha   90.00
_cell.angle_beta   90.00
_cell.angle_gamma   90.00
#
_symmetry.space_group_name_H-M   'P 1'
#
loop_
_entity.id
_entity.type
_entity.pdbx_description
1 polymer ?
#
loop_
_entity_poly.entity_id
_entity_poly.type
_entity_poly.pdbx_seq_one_letter_code
_entity_poly.pdbx_strand_id
1 'polypeptide(L)'
;MKYLMWLLKAAIFFTLFAFALNNQQAVSVYFFFGTLWQAPLVLVVLVTFACGLATGILMMMPRWWKKRKNVRASQQSQLGENPSTMHHGL
;
A
#
# COMPACT_ATOMS: atom_id res chain seq x y z
N MET A 1 -7.63 -18.68 15.57
CA MET A 1 -7.12 -17.65 14.64
C MET A 1 -7.27 -18.00 13.15
N LYS A 2 -6.90 -19.20 12.70
CA LYS A 2 -6.95 -19.58 11.27
C LYS A 2 -8.38 -19.57 10.66
N TYR A 3 -9.37 -20.03 11.42
CA TYR A 3 -10.78 -19.97 11.02
C TYR A 3 -11.31 -18.54 10.92
N LEU A 4 -10.88 -17.64 11.81
CA LEU A 4 -11.27 -16.24 11.77
C LEU A 4 -10.72 -15.53 10.53
N MET A 5 -9.46 -15.79 10.17
CA MET A 5 -8.89 -15.27 8.92
C MET A 5 -9.57 -15.85 7.68
N TRP A 6 -10.00 -17.11 7.72
CA TRP A 6 -10.77 -17.73 6.63
C TRP A 6 -12.17 -17.10 6.50
N LEU A 7 -12.88 -16.92 7.61
CA LEU A 7 -14.18 -16.25 7.65
C LEU A 7 -14.08 -14.80 7.20
N LEU A 8 -13.02 -14.08 7.58
CA LEU A 8 -12.78 -12.72 7.11
C LEU A 8 -12.57 -12.68 5.59
N LYS A 9 -11.77 -13.59 5.02
CA LYS A 9 -11.61 -13.71 3.56
C LYS A 9 -12.94 -14.02 2.88
N ALA A 10 -13.74 -14.92 3.45
CA ALA A 10 -15.06 -15.26 2.92
C ALA A 10 -16.04 -14.07 3.01
N ALA A 11 -16.03 -13.33 4.12
CA ALA A 11 -16.84 -12.13 4.30
C ALA A 11 -16.45 -11.04 3.29
N ILE A 12 -15.15 -10.77 3.12
CA ILE A 12 -14.65 -9.83 2.11
C ILE A 12 -15.09 -10.27 0.71
N PHE A 13 -14.92 -11.56 0.38
CA PHE A 13 -15.36 -12.11 -0.90
C PHE A 13 -16.86 -11.96 -1.11
N PHE A 14 -17.66 -12.32 -0.12
CA PHE A 14 -19.11 -12.24 -0.17
C PHE A 14 -19.57 -10.79 -0.33
N THR A 15 -18.98 -9.85 0.40
CA THR A 15 -19.26 -8.41 0.24
C THR A 15 -18.90 -7.92 -1.15
N LEU A 16 -17.71 -8.26 -1.67
CA LEU A 16 -17.30 -7.89 -3.03
C LEU A 16 -18.21 -8.51 -4.10
N PHE A 17 -18.61 -9.76 -3.91
CA PHE A 17 -19.48 -10.48 -4.82
C PHE A 17 -20.91 -9.93 -4.81
N ALA A 18 -21.49 -9.72 -3.62
CA ALA A 18 -22.79 -9.09 -3.46
C ALA A 18 -22.79 -7.65 -4.00
N PHE A 19 -21.69 -6.91 -3.76
CA PHE A 19 -21.48 -5.59 -4.35
C PHE A 19 -21.45 -5.67 -5.88
N ALA A 20 -20.75 -6.64 -6.45
CA ALA A 20 -20.72 -6.85 -7.88
C ALA A 20 -22.10 -7.21 -8.45
N LEU A 21 -22.86 -8.07 -7.78
CA LEU A 21 -24.24 -8.42 -8.16
C LEU A 21 -25.19 -7.22 -8.09
N ASN A 22 -25.08 -6.39 -7.06
CA ASN A 22 -25.95 -5.22 -6.90
C ASN A 22 -25.59 -4.09 -7.88
N ASN A 23 -24.31 -3.99 -8.27
CA ASN A 23 -23.78 -2.94 -9.15
C ASN A 23 -23.45 -3.46 -10.56
N GLN A 24 -24.24 -4.38 -11.11
CA GLN A 24 -24.09 -4.85 -12.50
C GLN A 24 -24.60 -3.85 -13.55
N GLN A 25 -25.24 -2.78 -13.12
CA GLN A 25 -25.81 -1.78 -14.01
C GLN A 25 -24.72 -1.18 -14.92
N ALA A 26 -25.04 -1.05 -16.21
CA ALA A 26 -24.16 -0.39 -17.16
C ALA A 26 -24.18 1.13 -16.90
N VAL A 27 -23.01 1.71 -16.67
CA VAL A 27 -22.82 3.16 -16.57
C VAL A 27 -22.25 3.69 -17.88
N SER A 28 -22.76 4.84 -18.32
CA SER A 28 -22.29 5.54 -19.50
C SER A 28 -21.21 6.55 -19.12
N VAL A 29 -20.01 6.38 -19.67
CA VAL A 29 -18.90 7.33 -19.55
C VAL A 29 -18.81 8.12 -20.86
N TYR A 30 -19.04 9.42 -20.77
CA TYR A 30 -18.95 10.34 -21.90
C TYR A 30 -17.50 10.83 -22.00
N PHE A 31 -16.78 10.33 -22.98
CA PHE A 31 -15.45 10.80 -23.32
C PHE A 31 -15.52 11.99 -24.28
N PHE A 32 -14.36 12.55 -24.60
CA PHE A 32 -14.21 13.62 -25.58
C PHE A 32 -14.76 13.19 -26.95
N PHE A 33 -15.23 14.16 -27.75
CA PHE A 33 -15.80 13.95 -29.10
C PHE A 33 -17.12 13.16 -29.16
N GLY A 34 -17.91 13.13 -28.08
CA GLY A 34 -19.20 12.44 -28.05
C GLY A 34 -19.10 10.92 -27.95
N THR A 35 -17.92 10.39 -27.64
CA THR A 35 -17.69 8.94 -27.50
C THR A 35 -18.33 8.45 -26.21
N LEU A 36 -19.42 7.70 -26.34
CA LEU A 36 -20.11 7.05 -25.23
C LEU A 36 -19.52 5.65 -25.01
N TRP A 37 -18.93 5.41 -23.85
CA TRP A 37 -18.49 4.07 -23.48
C TRP A 37 -19.34 3.54 -22.33
N GLN A 38 -19.94 2.37 -22.52
CA GLN A 38 -20.73 1.72 -21.48
C GLN A 38 -19.91 0.63 -20.82
N ALA A 39 -19.79 0.69 -19.50
CA ALA A 39 -19.09 -0.31 -18.71
C ALA A 39 -19.92 -0.67 -17.47
N PRO A 40 -19.82 -1.90 -16.94
CA PRO A 40 -20.46 -2.26 -15.67
C PRO A 40 -19.93 -1.36 -14.53
N LEU A 41 -20.84 -0.77 -13.74
CA LEU A 41 -20.52 0.13 -12.64
C LEU A 41 -19.50 -0.48 -11.66
N VAL A 42 -19.69 -1.77 -11.33
CA VAL A 42 -18.75 -2.51 -10.47
C VAL A 42 -17.31 -2.44 -10.98
N LEU A 43 -17.06 -2.60 -12.28
CA LEU A 43 -15.71 -2.59 -12.84
C LEU A 43 -15.09 -1.19 -12.75
N VAL A 44 -15.88 -0.16 -13.01
CA VAL A 44 -15.44 1.24 -12.91
C VAL A 44 -14.98 1.55 -11.48
N VAL A 45 -15.78 1.19 -10.48
CA VAL A 45 -15.44 1.40 -9.07
C VAL A 45 -14.20 0.60 -8.66
N LEU A 46 -14.12 -0.66 -9.07
CA LEU A 46 -13.02 -1.55 -8.69
C LEU A 46 -11.68 -1.07 -9.28
N VAL A 47 -11.66 -0.66 -10.55
CA VAL A 47 -10.47 -0.14 -11.22
C VAL A 47 -10.02 1.19 -10.63
N THR A 48 -10.95 2.13 -10.44
CA THR A 48 -10.60 3.45 -9.87
C THR A 48 -10.07 3.34 -8.44
N PHE A 49 -10.67 2.46 -7.63
CA PHE A 49 -10.18 2.16 -6.28
C PHE A 49 -8.79 1.51 -6.31
N ALA A 50 -8.57 0.50 -7.16
CA ALA A 50 -7.27 -0.16 -7.29
C ALA A 50 -6.17 0.82 -7.75
N CYS A 51 -6.47 1.71 -8.70
CA CYS A 51 -5.57 2.77 -9.13
C CYS A 51 -5.24 3.75 -7.99
N GLY A 52 -6.24 4.16 -7.21
CA GLY A 52 -6.05 5.04 -6.04
C GLY A 52 -5.18 4.39 -4.97
N LEU A 53 -5.42 3.11 -4.67
CA LEU A 53 -4.60 2.34 -3.73
C LEU A 53 -3.15 2.19 -4.22
N ALA A 54 -2.96 1.82 -5.49
CA ALA A 54 -1.64 1.70 -6.09
C ALA A 54 -0.88 3.04 -6.01
N THR A 55 -1.55 4.14 -6.35
CA THR A 55 -0.97 5.50 -6.27
C THR A 55 -0.62 5.87 -4.82
N GLY A 56 -1.50 5.57 -3.87
CA GLY A 56 -1.25 5.80 -2.44
C GLY A 56 -0.05 5.03 -1.91
N ILE A 57 0.07 3.74 -2.27
CA ILE A 57 1.23 2.90 -1.93
C ILE A 57 2.50 3.47 -2.56
N LEU A 58 2.46 3.82 -3.85
CA LEU A 58 3.60 4.40 -4.58
C LEU A 58 4.03 5.75 -3.98
N MET A 59 3.11 6.58 -3.51
CA MET A 59 3.43 7.83 -2.81
C MET A 59 4.04 7.61 -1.42
N MET A 60 3.62 6.56 -0.70
CA MET A 60 4.11 6.26 0.64
C MET A 60 5.46 5.52 0.63
N MET A 61 5.71 4.67 -0.37
CA MET A 61 6.94 3.88 -0.53
C MET A 61 8.26 4.69 -0.49
N PRO A 62 8.43 5.83 -1.20
CA PRO A 62 9.70 6.54 -1.27
C PRO A 62 10.14 7.11 0.09
N ARG A 63 9.19 7.37 1.01
CA ARG A 63 9.51 7.94 2.34
C ARG A 63 10.23 6.93 3.24
N TRP A 64 9.97 5.63 3.07
CA TRP A 64 10.61 4.56 3.86
C TRP A 64 12.00 4.16 3.35
N TRP A 65 12.28 4.33 2.06
CA TRP A 65 13.59 3.99 1.49
C TRP A 65 14.69 4.97 1.94
N LYS A 66 14.37 6.26 2.10
CA LYS A 66 15.34 7.25 2.60
C LYS A 66 15.78 7.01 4.04
N LYS A 67 14.92 6.44 4.91
CA LYS A 67 15.28 6.16 6.32
C LYS A 67 16.32 5.03 6.46
N ARG A 68 16.30 4.00 5.60
CA ARG A 68 17.28 2.90 5.68
C ARG A 68 18.71 3.34 5.34
N LYS A 69 18.91 4.39 4.54
CA LYS A 69 20.24 4.87 4.16
C LYS A 69 20.99 5.58 5.30
N ASN A 70 20.26 6.13 6.28
CA ASN A 70 20.86 6.87 7.40
C ASN A 70 21.16 6.00 8.63
N VAL A 71 20.55 4.81 8.74
CA VAL A 71 20.81 3.89 9.88
C VAL A 71 22.24 3.32 9.84
N ARG A 72 22.88 3.25 8.66
CA ARG A 72 24.29 2.82 8.55
C ARG A 72 25.31 3.91 8.89
N ALA A 73 24.93 5.18 8.88
CA ALA A 73 25.85 6.28 9.22
C ALA A 73 25.99 6.48 10.74
N SER A 74 24.96 6.13 11.52
CA SER A 74 24.96 6.32 12.99
C SER A 74 25.69 5.21 13.75
N GLN A 75 25.96 4.05 13.12
CA GLN A 75 26.65 2.93 13.77
C GLN A 75 28.18 3.01 13.63
N GLN A 76 28.70 3.77 12.66
CA GLN A 76 30.14 4.01 12.51
C GLN A 76 30.69 4.97 13.59
N SER A 77 29.86 5.88 14.12
CA SER A 77 30.26 6.82 15.18
C SER A 77 30.38 6.19 16.57
N GLN A 78 29.85 4.97 16.80
CA GLN A 78 29.95 4.29 18.10
C GLN A 78 31.09 3.27 18.18
N LEU A 79 31.75 2.92 17.07
CA LEU A 79 32.89 2.00 17.06
C LEU A 79 34.26 2.71 17.18
N GLY A 80 34.27 4.05 17.22
CA GLY A 80 35.47 4.86 17.39
C GLY A 80 35.77 5.27 18.83
N GLU A 81 34.86 5.05 19.77
CA GLU A 81 35.03 5.42 21.18
C GLU A 81 35.33 4.16 22.00
N ASN A 82 36.53 3.60 21.78
CA ASN A 82 37.09 2.54 22.61
C ASN A 82 37.71 3.19 23.85
N PRO A 83 37.14 3.07 25.07
CA PRO A 83 37.65 3.76 26.25
C PRO A 83 38.79 2.98 26.95
N SER A 84 39.48 2.08 26.27
CA SER A 84 40.53 1.23 26.86
C SER A 84 41.93 1.88 26.94
N THR A 85 42.04 3.20 26.76
CA THR A 85 43.29 3.94 26.97
C THR A 85 43.10 5.13 27.90
N MET A 86 42.65 4.91 29.12
CA MET A 86 43.05 5.78 30.22
C MET A 86 43.42 4.94 31.43
N HIS A 87 44.60 5.22 31.97
CA HIS A 87 45.14 4.76 33.24
C HIS A 87 46.01 3.49 33.25
N HIS A 88 47.09 3.52 32.47
CA HIS A 88 48.35 2.89 32.88
C HIS A 88 49.40 4.00 33.05
N GLY A 89 49.78 4.30 34.28
CA GLY A 89 50.77 5.32 34.62
C GLY A 89 50.76 5.59 36.11
N LEU A 90 51.90 5.30 36.75
CA LEU A 90 52.20 5.42 38.17
C LEU A 90 51.93 6.81 38.76
#